data_AF-A0A6H9LMC9-F1
#
_entry.id   AF-A0A6H9LMC9-F1
#
_cell.length_a   1.000
_cell.length_b   1.000
_cell.length_c   1.000
_cell.angle_alpha   90.00
_cell.angle_beta   90.00
_cell.angle_gamma   90.00
#
_symmetry.space_group_name_H-M   'P 1'
#
loop_
_entity.id
_entity.type
_entity.pdbx_description
1 polymer ?
#
loop_
_entity_poly.entity_id
_entity_poly.type
_entity_poly.pdbx_seq_one_letter_code
_entity_poly.pdbx_strand_id
1 'polypeptide(L)'
;MGILRYNILILLSLSISAFAQLSPGDLAEPHKHLEGLTNCTNCHELGEGPSAAKCLECHQTLKKQIETEKGLHYIYTKIEQKVCFSCHNDHAGREFQLIRWEPSIEKFDHSQTGYILSGKHADQQCRECHNPALIHTDLKSIEKDIDLTKTFLGLDTNCLSCHHDEHRNQLGDNCTTCHNQNGWKNTVHFDHNKANFKLTGKHTNVDCLKCHPMLIDNHPVIARDTTFMKFINLKYDNCTSCHKDIHKNKFGQDCIRCHVTDGWKILDERNIDHNKTNFPLKGKHADVKCDKCHKPGVRFAKNQYDECKDCHLDYHVGQFVTRKDKGACESCHTVSGYKPTLFTIASHNKSEFPLEGAHLAQPCFVCHEYIESNVEKKVRNFKPKKRECAECHKDIHLGQFANASPSKTCTDCHNVEDWKHLKFDHTRDSSYPLKGAHQKVSCAGCHQPELNGTETIVRYKPLDTKCESCHISSVKPL
;
A
#
# COMPACT_ATOMS: atom_id res chain seq x y z
N MET A 1 37.66 -107.86 72.09
CA MET A 1 39.09 -107.80 71.75
C MET A 1 39.41 -106.36 71.36
N GLY A 2 40.43 -105.72 71.98
CA GLY A 2 40.99 -104.44 71.52
C GLY A 2 40.45 -103.20 72.22
N ILE A 3 40.87 -102.84 73.44
CA ILE A 3 42.05 -102.02 73.82
C ILE A 3 41.66 -100.56 74.15
N LEU A 4 41.84 -100.23 75.44
CA LEU A 4 41.92 -98.91 76.08
C LEU A 4 42.78 -97.91 75.29
N ARG A 5 42.41 -96.61 75.31
CA ARG A 5 43.34 -95.50 75.62
C ARG A 5 42.61 -94.32 76.29
N TYR A 6 43.13 -93.93 77.45
CA TYR A 6 42.84 -92.70 78.20
C TYR A 6 43.24 -91.46 77.39
N ASN A 7 42.49 -90.36 77.53
CA ASN A 7 42.98 -89.02 77.22
C ASN A 7 42.52 -88.02 78.28
N ILE A 8 43.53 -87.37 78.87
CA ILE A 8 43.48 -86.29 79.84
C ILE A 8 43.00 -85.02 79.12
N LEU A 9 41.94 -84.38 79.61
CA LEU A 9 41.52 -83.06 79.14
C LEU A 9 42.30 -81.96 79.90
N ILE A 10 43.12 -81.23 79.16
CA ILE A 10 43.75 -79.98 79.59
C ILE A 10 42.87 -78.83 79.07
N LEU A 11 42.30 -78.02 79.96
CA LEU A 11 41.65 -76.76 79.60
C LEU A 11 42.72 -75.72 79.21
N LEU A 12 42.79 -75.36 77.93
CA LEU A 12 43.48 -74.16 77.46
C LEU A 12 42.49 -72.99 77.41
N SER A 13 42.68 -72.00 78.27
CA SER A 13 42.05 -70.69 78.16
C SER A 13 42.71 -69.89 77.03
N LEU A 14 42.04 -69.75 75.88
CA LEU A 14 42.45 -68.85 74.81
C LEU A 14 42.13 -67.40 75.22
N SER A 15 43.17 -66.63 75.51
CA SER A 15 43.12 -65.17 75.59
C SER A 15 43.02 -64.60 74.18
N ILE A 16 41.81 -64.27 73.72
CA ILE A 16 41.62 -63.55 72.46
C ILE A 16 41.95 -62.08 72.71
N SER A 17 43.10 -61.63 72.23
CA SER A 17 43.42 -60.20 72.12
C SER A 17 42.50 -59.58 71.07
N ALA A 18 41.45 -58.90 71.50
CA ALA A 18 40.69 -58.02 70.63
C ALA A 18 41.58 -56.82 70.24
N PHE A 19 42.20 -56.89 69.06
CA PHE A 19 42.70 -55.68 68.40
C PHE A 19 41.47 -54.83 68.06
N ALA A 20 41.21 -53.80 68.84
CA ALA A 20 40.28 -52.74 68.48
C ALA A 20 40.82 -52.07 67.21
N GLN A 21 40.23 -52.39 66.06
CA GLN A 21 40.51 -51.74 64.79
C GLN A 21 39.92 -50.33 64.83
N LEU A 22 40.66 -49.39 65.42
CA LEU A 22 40.28 -47.98 65.58
C LEU A 22 40.60 -47.12 64.34
N SER A 23 41.05 -47.72 63.24
CA SER A 23 41.28 -46.96 62.01
C SER A 23 40.07 -47.10 61.08
N PRO A 24 39.30 -46.03 60.84
CA PRO A 24 38.12 -46.05 59.97
C PRO A 24 38.45 -46.31 58.49
N GLY A 25 39.72 -46.36 58.11
CA GLY A 25 40.20 -46.46 56.72
C GLY A 25 40.81 -45.14 56.26
N ASP A 26 41.62 -45.21 55.19
CA ASP A 26 42.25 -44.03 54.59
C ASP A 26 41.18 -43.05 54.08
N LEU A 27 41.43 -41.74 54.27
CA LEU A 27 40.58 -40.69 53.70
C LEU A 27 40.72 -40.67 52.17
N ALA A 28 39.71 -40.17 51.48
CA ALA A 28 39.76 -39.99 50.03
C ALA A 28 40.87 -38.99 49.67
N GLU A 29 41.46 -39.10 48.47
CA GLU A 29 42.59 -38.28 48.04
C GLU A 29 42.41 -36.76 48.32
N PRO A 30 41.25 -36.12 48.09
CA PRO A 30 41.07 -34.69 48.38
C PRO A 30 41.26 -34.29 49.84
N HIS A 31 40.94 -35.20 50.79
CA HIS A 31 41.01 -34.95 52.23
C HIS A 31 42.20 -35.65 52.91
N LYS A 32 43.13 -36.24 52.15
CA LYS A 32 44.37 -36.85 52.67
C LYS A 32 45.13 -35.96 53.65
N HIS A 33 45.14 -34.65 53.40
CA HIS A 33 45.83 -33.67 54.24
C HIS A 33 45.21 -33.49 55.64
N LEU A 34 43.98 -33.98 55.85
CA LEU A 34 43.27 -33.97 57.13
C LEU A 34 43.48 -35.26 57.94
N GLU A 35 44.29 -36.20 57.46
CA GLU A 35 44.62 -37.41 58.22
C GLU A 35 45.39 -37.08 59.50
N GLY A 36 45.27 -37.95 60.51
CA GLY A 36 45.96 -37.81 61.79
C GLY A 36 45.02 -37.85 62.99
N LEU A 37 45.52 -38.37 64.11
CA LEU A 37 44.73 -38.61 65.33
C LEU A 37 44.09 -37.35 65.93
N THR A 38 44.65 -36.17 65.64
CA THR A 38 44.16 -34.88 66.15
C THR A 38 43.07 -34.26 65.28
N ASN A 39 42.83 -34.80 64.08
CA ASN A 39 42.00 -34.15 63.06
C ASN A 39 40.61 -34.77 62.92
N CYS A 40 40.30 -35.84 63.67
CA CYS A 40 38.99 -36.51 63.61
C CYS A 40 37.83 -35.54 63.89
N THR A 41 38.02 -34.60 64.82
CA THR A 41 37.02 -33.58 65.17
C THR A 41 36.86 -32.48 64.12
N ASN A 42 37.62 -32.48 63.04
CA ASN A 42 37.41 -31.56 61.92
C ASN A 42 36.20 -31.96 61.08
N CYS A 43 35.76 -33.22 61.17
CA CYS A 43 34.57 -33.72 60.47
C CYS A 43 33.52 -34.29 61.43
N HIS A 44 33.91 -34.84 62.58
CA HIS A 44 33.02 -35.49 63.55
C HIS A 44 32.65 -34.59 64.72
N GLU A 45 31.41 -34.73 65.22
CA GLU A 45 31.06 -34.24 66.56
C GLU A 45 31.47 -35.25 67.63
N LEU A 46 31.80 -34.77 68.82
CA LEU A 46 32.23 -35.65 69.91
C LEU A 46 31.06 -36.53 70.38
N GLY A 47 31.19 -37.84 70.21
CA GLY A 47 30.16 -38.82 70.58
C GLY A 47 29.10 -39.05 69.50
N GLU A 48 29.15 -38.32 68.38
CA GLU A 48 28.30 -38.54 67.21
C GLU A 48 29.15 -38.77 65.94
N GLY A 49 28.48 -38.96 64.81
CA GLY A 49 29.13 -39.14 63.52
C GLY A 49 29.64 -37.85 62.88
N PRO A 50 30.00 -37.89 61.59
CA PRO A 50 30.31 -36.69 60.83
C PRO A 50 29.09 -35.78 60.68
N SER A 51 29.28 -34.45 60.85
CA SER A 51 28.19 -33.47 60.77
C SER A 51 28.27 -32.62 59.51
N ALA A 52 27.10 -32.26 58.96
CA ALA A 52 27.02 -31.37 57.82
C ALA A 52 27.59 -29.98 58.14
N ALA A 53 27.44 -29.50 59.39
CA ALA A 53 27.98 -28.22 59.81
C ALA A 53 29.49 -28.14 59.61
N LYS A 54 30.23 -29.18 60.03
CA LYS A 54 31.69 -29.25 59.87
C LYS A 54 32.13 -29.35 58.42
N CYS A 55 31.44 -30.12 57.57
CA CYS A 55 31.72 -30.13 56.13
C CYS A 55 31.61 -28.72 55.51
N LEU A 56 30.61 -27.96 55.93
CA LEU A 56 30.30 -26.63 55.40
C LEU A 56 31.20 -25.51 55.96
N GLU A 57 32.05 -25.77 56.96
CA GLU A 57 33.07 -24.82 57.42
C GLU A 57 34.17 -24.62 56.36
N CYS A 58 34.56 -25.69 55.67
CA CYS A 58 35.51 -25.66 54.56
C CYS A 58 34.82 -25.47 53.20
N HIS A 59 33.69 -26.15 52.96
CA HIS A 59 32.94 -26.05 51.70
C HIS A 59 31.96 -24.87 51.71
N GLN A 60 32.51 -23.66 51.83
CA GLN A 60 31.74 -22.43 51.99
C GLN A 60 30.93 -22.06 50.75
N THR A 61 31.39 -22.42 49.55
CA THR A 61 30.60 -22.21 48.33
C THR A 61 29.34 -23.06 48.32
N LEU A 62 29.44 -24.31 48.78
CA LEU A 62 28.31 -25.21 48.93
C LEU A 62 27.36 -24.74 50.03
N LYS A 63 27.91 -24.30 51.16
CA LYS A 63 27.16 -23.71 52.27
C LYS A 63 26.28 -22.58 51.77
N LYS A 64 26.87 -21.64 51.03
CA LYS A 64 26.16 -20.51 50.44
C LYS A 64 25.05 -20.95 49.49
N GLN A 65 25.25 -21.97 48.66
CA GLN A 65 24.19 -22.48 47.77
C GLN A 65 23.02 -23.06 48.56
N ILE A 66 23.30 -23.85 49.61
CA ILE A 66 22.27 -24.44 50.48
C ILE A 66 21.51 -23.34 51.23
N GLU A 67 22.21 -22.35 51.79
CA GLU A 67 21.60 -21.23 52.52
C GLU A 67 20.77 -20.30 51.63
N THR A 68 21.11 -20.21 50.34
CA THR A 68 20.39 -19.41 49.35
C THR A 68 19.35 -20.19 48.56
N GLU A 69 19.04 -21.42 49.00
CA GLU A 69 18.01 -22.29 48.44
C GLU A 69 18.24 -22.68 46.98
N LYS A 70 19.50 -22.91 46.60
CA LYS A 70 19.90 -23.13 45.20
C LYS A 70 20.64 -24.44 44.99
N GLY A 71 20.41 -25.00 43.80
CA GLY A 71 21.14 -26.16 43.28
C GLY A 71 20.78 -27.50 43.94
N LEU A 72 21.44 -28.54 43.44
CA LEU A 72 21.15 -29.93 43.81
C LEU A 72 21.28 -30.20 45.32
N HIS A 73 22.32 -29.67 45.95
CA HIS A 73 22.61 -29.96 47.35
C HIS A 73 21.61 -29.30 48.32
N TYR A 74 20.98 -28.19 47.94
CA TYR A 74 19.84 -27.68 48.70
C TYR A 74 18.68 -28.67 48.71
N ILE A 75 18.30 -29.18 47.52
CA ILE A 75 17.21 -30.16 47.39
C ILE A 75 17.52 -31.39 48.23
N TYR A 76 18.71 -31.98 48.09
CA TYR A 76 19.05 -33.18 48.85
C TYR A 76 19.12 -32.97 50.35
N THR A 77 19.72 -31.87 50.82
CA THR A 77 19.94 -31.68 52.27
C THR A 77 18.73 -31.08 52.98
N LYS A 78 17.96 -30.20 52.33
CA LYS A 78 16.83 -29.48 52.96
C LYS A 78 15.47 -30.07 52.61
N ILE A 79 15.29 -30.61 51.42
CA ILE A 79 14.00 -31.18 50.98
C ILE A 79 13.97 -32.69 51.23
N GLU A 80 14.97 -33.43 50.75
CA GLU A 80 15.05 -34.89 50.91
C GLU A 80 15.71 -35.33 52.22
N GLN A 81 16.21 -34.39 53.03
CA GLN A 81 16.86 -34.64 54.33
C GLN A 81 18.03 -35.64 54.28
N LYS A 82 18.73 -35.72 53.15
CA LYS A 82 19.94 -36.51 52.99
C LYS A 82 21.11 -35.85 53.73
N VAL A 83 21.97 -36.68 54.30
CA VAL A 83 23.21 -36.26 54.98
C VAL A 83 24.42 -36.43 54.06
N CYS A 84 25.41 -35.54 54.14
CA CYS A 84 26.54 -35.46 53.20
C CYS A 84 27.26 -36.81 53.04
N PHE A 85 27.56 -37.48 54.15
CA PHE A 85 28.32 -38.73 54.17
C PHE A 85 27.56 -39.95 53.60
N SER A 86 26.24 -39.85 53.42
CA SER A 86 25.46 -40.93 52.79
C SER A 86 25.81 -41.11 51.31
N CYS A 87 26.26 -40.05 50.65
CA CYS A 87 26.76 -40.07 49.27
C CYS A 87 28.29 -39.90 49.20
N HIS A 88 28.87 -39.09 50.09
CA HIS A 88 30.30 -38.76 50.11
C HIS A 88 31.01 -39.50 51.26
N ASN A 89 31.23 -40.80 51.09
CA ASN A 89 31.92 -41.62 52.10
C ASN A 89 33.45 -41.47 51.99
N ASP A 90 34.04 -40.69 52.89
CA ASP A 90 35.47 -40.34 52.82
C ASP A 90 36.41 -41.48 53.23
N HIS A 91 35.98 -42.33 54.16
CA HIS A 91 36.77 -43.44 54.65
C HIS A 91 36.71 -44.69 53.75
N ALA A 92 36.12 -44.58 52.57
CA ALA A 92 36.00 -45.68 51.61
C ALA A 92 37.29 -45.94 50.79
N GLY A 93 38.40 -45.30 51.17
CA GLY A 93 39.74 -45.52 50.61
C GLY A 93 40.21 -44.39 49.69
N ARG A 94 41.52 -44.36 49.43
CA ARG A 94 42.19 -43.24 48.73
C ARG A 94 41.60 -42.91 47.37
N GLU A 95 41.36 -43.94 46.58
CA GLU A 95 40.84 -43.85 45.20
C GLU A 95 39.31 -43.70 45.15
N PHE A 96 38.63 -43.58 46.30
CA PHE A 96 37.20 -43.43 46.32
C PHE A 96 36.80 -42.07 45.71
N GLN A 97 36.06 -42.13 44.60
CA GLN A 97 35.47 -40.95 44.01
C GLN A 97 34.35 -40.44 44.92
N LEU A 98 34.61 -39.35 45.63
CA LEU A 98 33.62 -38.68 46.49
C LEU A 98 32.44 -38.18 45.66
N ILE A 99 32.69 -37.60 44.49
CA ILE A 99 31.64 -37.12 43.59
C ILE A 99 31.35 -38.23 42.58
N ARG A 100 30.19 -38.88 42.72
CA ARG A 100 29.72 -39.94 41.81
C ARG A 100 28.49 -39.47 41.05
N TRP A 101 28.49 -39.71 39.75
CA TRP A 101 27.37 -39.43 38.87
C TRP A 101 26.73 -40.74 38.46
N GLU A 102 25.50 -40.98 38.89
CA GLU A 102 24.75 -42.19 38.52
C GLU A 102 23.67 -41.82 37.49
N PRO A 103 23.63 -42.45 36.30
CA PRO A 103 24.56 -43.45 35.78
C PRO A 103 25.86 -42.89 35.16
N SER A 104 25.88 -41.61 34.77
CA SER A 104 27.10 -40.91 34.35
C SER A 104 26.86 -39.39 34.38
N ILE A 105 27.94 -38.59 34.25
CA ILE A 105 27.84 -37.13 34.24
C ILE A 105 27.08 -36.61 33.01
N GLU A 106 27.22 -37.29 31.87
CA GLU A 106 26.53 -36.95 30.62
C GLU A 106 25.02 -37.21 30.68
N LYS A 107 24.59 -38.08 31.60
CA LYS A 107 23.18 -38.42 31.84
C LYS A 107 22.59 -37.67 33.03
N PHE A 108 23.33 -36.70 33.60
CA PHE A 108 22.83 -35.90 34.70
C PHE A 108 21.62 -35.07 34.26
N ASP A 109 20.54 -35.14 35.03
CA ASP A 109 19.33 -34.37 34.77
C ASP A 109 19.46 -32.95 35.33
N HIS A 110 19.68 -32.00 34.44
CA HIS A 110 19.87 -30.59 34.80
C HIS A 110 18.64 -29.97 35.50
N SER A 111 17.44 -30.53 35.32
CA SER A 111 16.23 -30.03 35.98
C SER A 111 16.32 -30.12 37.51
N GLN A 112 17.15 -31.04 38.03
CA GLN A 112 17.43 -31.18 39.46
C GLN A 112 18.25 -30.02 40.05
N THR A 113 18.74 -29.10 39.22
CA THR A 113 19.48 -27.91 39.67
C THR A 113 18.61 -26.66 39.75
N GLY A 114 17.34 -26.74 39.30
CA GLY A 114 16.47 -25.59 39.13
C GLY A 114 16.67 -24.85 37.80
N TYR A 115 17.60 -25.29 36.94
CA TYR A 115 17.81 -24.75 35.60
C TYR A 115 17.56 -25.84 34.55
N ILE A 116 16.50 -25.67 33.74
CA ILE A 116 16.12 -26.63 32.71
C ILE A 116 16.81 -26.24 31.39
N LEU A 117 17.64 -27.14 30.86
CA LEU A 117 18.23 -26.97 29.54
C LEU A 117 17.15 -27.16 28.46
N SER A 118 17.02 -26.20 27.56
CA SER A 118 16.05 -26.26 26.48
C SER A 118 16.63 -25.76 25.15
N GLY A 119 16.02 -26.18 24.05
CA GLY A 119 16.50 -25.87 22.70
C GLY A 119 17.95 -26.32 22.50
N LYS A 120 18.78 -25.46 21.91
CA LYS A 120 20.19 -25.77 21.62
C LYS A 120 21.06 -25.94 22.85
N HIS A 121 20.65 -25.44 24.01
CA HIS A 121 21.37 -25.66 25.26
C HIS A 121 21.30 -27.12 25.73
N ALA A 122 20.26 -27.86 25.37
CA ALA A 122 20.12 -29.27 25.73
C ALA A 122 21.15 -30.17 25.02
N ASP A 123 21.70 -29.72 23.89
CA ASP A 123 22.68 -30.45 23.09
C ASP A 123 24.14 -30.10 23.47
N GLN A 124 24.36 -29.20 24.43
CA GLN A 124 25.71 -28.71 24.77
C GLN A 124 26.43 -29.66 25.73
N GLN A 125 27.76 -29.69 25.61
CA GLN A 125 28.59 -30.42 26.56
C GLN A 125 28.78 -29.63 27.86
N CYS A 126 28.90 -30.32 28.99
CA CYS A 126 29.00 -29.68 30.31
C CYS A 126 30.08 -28.58 30.38
N ARG A 127 31.24 -28.79 29.75
CA ARG A 127 32.38 -27.84 29.77
C ARG A 127 32.28 -26.71 28.76
N GLU A 128 31.31 -26.72 27.86
CA GLU A 128 31.02 -25.56 27.01
C GLU A 128 30.36 -24.46 27.85
N CYS A 129 29.57 -24.83 28.87
CA CYS A 129 28.97 -23.89 29.82
C CYS A 129 29.80 -23.73 31.10
N HIS A 130 30.19 -24.84 31.75
CA HIS A 130 30.93 -24.83 33.01
C HIS A 130 32.44 -24.68 32.79
N ASN A 131 32.83 -23.51 32.29
CA ASN A 131 34.21 -23.12 32.12
C ASN A 131 34.53 -21.82 32.89
N PRO A 132 35.81 -21.61 33.31
CA PRO A 132 36.20 -20.44 34.08
C PRO A 132 35.86 -19.09 33.44
N ALA A 133 35.80 -19.00 32.11
CA ALA A 133 35.54 -17.74 31.41
C ALA A 133 34.07 -17.29 31.50
N LEU A 134 33.16 -18.19 31.87
CA LEU A 134 31.73 -17.90 32.07
C LEU A 134 31.34 -17.78 33.55
N ILE A 135 32.27 -18.03 34.48
CA ILE A 135 32.05 -17.87 35.91
C ILE A 135 32.33 -16.42 36.30
N HIS A 136 31.28 -15.62 36.43
CA HIS A 136 31.38 -14.21 36.83
C HIS A 136 31.36 -14.01 38.35
N THR A 137 30.96 -15.04 39.11
CA THR A 137 30.99 -14.99 40.58
C THR A 137 32.42 -15.24 41.07
N ASP A 138 32.93 -14.38 41.97
CA ASP A 138 34.21 -14.61 42.63
C ASP A 138 34.11 -15.74 43.68
N LEU A 139 34.17 -16.99 43.22
CA LEU A 139 34.12 -18.16 44.09
C LEU A 139 35.34 -18.29 44.98
N LYS A 140 36.52 -17.78 44.56
CA LYS A 140 37.77 -17.90 45.33
C LYS A 140 37.78 -17.00 46.56
N SER A 141 37.03 -15.90 46.53
CA SER A 141 36.78 -15.10 47.74
C SER A 141 35.98 -15.85 48.81
N ILE A 142 35.19 -16.85 48.42
CA ILE A 142 34.33 -17.64 49.30
C ILE A 142 35.05 -18.92 49.74
N GLU A 143 35.68 -19.62 48.81
CA GLU A 143 36.40 -20.88 49.07
C GLU A 143 37.73 -20.85 48.33
N LYS A 144 38.82 -20.60 49.07
CA LYS A 144 40.14 -20.32 48.48
C LYS A 144 40.67 -21.44 47.59
N ASP A 145 40.39 -22.69 47.98
CA ASP A 145 40.93 -23.89 47.35
C ASP A 145 40.04 -24.43 46.21
N ILE A 146 38.98 -23.69 45.82
CA ILE A 146 38.10 -24.13 44.74
C ILE A 146 38.79 -24.14 43.37
N ASP A 147 38.72 -25.27 42.69
CA ASP A 147 39.21 -25.43 41.32
C ASP A 147 38.13 -25.02 40.29
N LEU A 148 38.30 -23.83 39.71
CA LEU A 148 37.37 -23.27 38.72
C LEU A 148 37.28 -24.12 37.43
N THR A 149 38.28 -24.95 37.15
CA THR A 149 38.27 -25.83 35.96
C THR A 149 37.45 -27.10 36.19
N LYS A 150 37.16 -27.44 37.45
CA LYS A 150 36.44 -28.65 37.84
C LYS A 150 35.05 -28.36 38.42
N THR A 151 34.85 -27.20 39.04
CA THR A 151 33.57 -26.84 39.63
C THR A 151 32.44 -26.74 38.59
N PHE A 152 31.20 -26.92 39.06
CA PHE A 152 29.97 -26.67 38.32
C PHE A 152 29.17 -25.49 38.92
N LEU A 153 29.73 -24.80 39.91
CA LEU A 153 29.11 -23.68 40.59
C LEU A 153 29.51 -22.34 39.94
N GLY A 154 28.72 -21.30 40.21
CA GLY A 154 29.10 -19.90 39.94
C GLY A 154 28.65 -19.34 38.58
N LEU A 155 28.02 -20.15 37.73
CA LEU A 155 27.28 -19.65 36.57
C LEU A 155 25.97 -19.01 37.00
N ASP A 156 25.58 -17.96 36.31
CA ASP A 156 24.24 -17.39 36.40
C ASP A 156 23.37 -17.81 35.21
N THR A 157 22.07 -17.50 35.28
CA THR A 157 21.06 -17.92 34.31
C THR A 157 20.68 -16.82 33.33
N ASN A 158 21.33 -15.66 33.37
CA ASN A 158 21.01 -14.56 32.46
C ASN A 158 21.67 -14.80 31.10
N CYS A 159 20.96 -14.47 30.02
CA CYS A 159 21.47 -14.68 28.66
C CYS A 159 22.79 -13.95 28.42
N LEU A 160 22.91 -12.72 28.91
CA LEU A 160 24.07 -11.83 28.70
C LEU A 160 25.37 -12.31 29.35
N SER A 161 25.28 -13.24 30.29
CA SER A 161 26.44 -13.77 30.99
C SER A 161 27.20 -14.80 30.17
N CYS A 162 26.55 -15.38 29.16
CA CYS A 162 27.16 -16.28 28.19
C CYS A 162 27.11 -15.73 26.76
N HIS A 163 26.13 -14.89 26.44
CA HIS A 163 25.92 -14.33 25.11
C HIS A 163 26.22 -12.84 25.06
N HIS A 164 26.81 -12.42 23.94
CA HIS A 164 26.96 -11.01 23.61
C HIS A 164 25.64 -10.46 23.05
N ASP A 165 25.27 -9.21 23.42
CA ASP A 165 24.12 -8.56 22.82
C ASP A 165 24.45 -8.01 21.43
N GLU A 166 23.93 -8.68 20.41
CA GLU A 166 24.07 -8.23 19.03
C GLU A 166 23.38 -6.88 18.75
N HIS A 167 22.48 -6.43 19.62
CA HIS A 167 21.71 -5.22 19.45
C HIS A 167 22.35 -3.99 20.09
N ARG A 168 23.47 -4.12 20.81
CA ARG A 168 24.18 -2.99 21.47
C ARG A 168 23.25 -2.18 22.38
N ASN A 169 22.49 -2.89 23.22
CA ASN A 169 21.53 -2.39 24.19
C ASN A 169 20.35 -1.62 23.59
N GLN A 170 20.07 -1.76 22.28
CA GLN A 170 18.95 -1.07 21.64
C GLN A 170 17.57 -1.62 22.04
N LEU A 171 17.49 -2.90 22.44
CA LEU A 171 16.22 -3.61 22.68
C LEU A 171 16.05 -4.11 24.12
N GLY A 172 16.99 -3.76 25.01
CA GLY A 172 17.04 -4.23 26.39
C GLY A 172 17.42 -5.71 26.54
N ASP A 173 17.43 -6.19 27.79
CA ASP A 173 18.07 -7.47 28.14
C ASP A 173 17.11 -8.68 28.09
N ASN A 174 15.80 -8.44 27.87
CA ASN A 174 14.83 -9.52 27.81
C ASN A 174 14.75 -10.14 26.41
N CYS A 175 15.80 -10.88 26.05
CA CYS A 175 15.98 -11.53 24.75
C CYS A 175 14.78 -12.42 24.37
N THR A 176 14.15 -13.05 25.36
CA THR A 176 13.03 -14.01 25.16
C THR A 176 11.74 -13.39 24.64
N THR A 177 11.64 -12.05 24.66
CA THR A 177 10.55 -11.31 24.03
C THR A 177 10.51 -11.52 22.51
N CYS A 178 11.67 -11.78 21.89
CA CYS A 178 11.82 -11.90 20.44
C CYS A 178 12.44 -13.24 20.02
N HIS A 179 13.44 -13.71 20.77
CA HIS A 179 14.21 -14.91 20.48
C HIS A 179 13.76 -16.10 21.33
N ASN A 180 14.08 -17.31 20.87
CA ASN A 180 13.94 -18.52 21.65
C ASN A 180 15.27 -19.27 21.71
N GLN A 181 15.32 -20.34 22.52
CA GLN A 181 16.52 -21.14 22.69
C GLN A 181 16.78 -22.13 21.53
N ASN A 182 15.89 -22.21 20.52
CA ASN A 182 16.04 -23.10 19.37
C ASN A 182 16.93 -22.49 18.27
N GLY A 183 17.01 -21.16 18.19
CA GLY A 183 17.93 -20.46 17.29
C GLY A 183 17.72 -18.94 17.25
N TRP A 184 18.83 -18.20 17.09
CA TRP A 184 18.84 -16.73 17.15
C TRP A 184 18.35 -16.03 15.88
N LYS A 185 18.57 -16.63 14.70
CA LYS A 185 18.29 -15.97 13.40
C LYS A 185 16.80 -15.76 13.11
N ASN A 186 15.93 -16.56 13.72
CA ASN A 186 14.49 -16.44 13.55
C ASN A 186 13.89 -15.84 14.82
N THR A 187 13.47 -14.58 14.76
CA THR A 187 12.77 -13.89 15.84
C THR A 187 11.31 -14.35 15.90
N VAL A 188 11.12 -15.60 16.33
CA VAL A 188 9.81 -16.29 16.35
C VAL A 188 8.71 -15.56 17.12
N HIS A 189 9.08 -14.66 18.03
CA HIS A 189 8.15 -13.92 18.88
C HIS A 189 8.05 -12.43 18.52
N PHE A 190 8.89 -11.93 17.61
CA PHE A 190 8.85 -10.54 17.20
C PHE A 190 7.65 -10.29 16.28
N ASP A 191 6.84 -9.29 16.64
CA ASP A 191 5.70 -8.83 15.86
C ASP A 191 5.82 -7.31 15.65
N HIS A 192 6.01 -6.91 14.38
CA HIS A 192 6.16 -5.51 14.01
C HIS A 192 4.87 -4.70 14.24
N ASN A 193 3.70 -5.34 14.38
CA ASN A 193 2.46 -4.62 14.71
C ASN A 193 2.45 -4.01 16.12
N LYS A 194 3.36 -4.48 16.99
CA LYS A 194 3.57 -3.92 18.33
C LYS A 194 4.55 -2.74 18.33
N ALA A 195 5.25 -2.51 17.22
CA ALA A 195 6.15 -1.37 17.07
C ALA A 195 5.38 -0.08 16.76
N ASN A 196 6.03 1.07 16.96
CA ASN A 196 5.42 2.40 16.72
C ASN A 196 5.06 2.61 15.25
N PHE A 197 5.86 2.08 14.33
CA PHE A 197 5.55 2.08 12.89
C PHE A 197 4.90 0.75 12.51
N LYS A 198 3.58 0.73 12.30
CA LYS A 198 2.88 -0.49 11.90
C LYS A 198 3.03 -0.72 10.40
N LEU A 199 3.53 -1.90 10.02
CA LEU A 199 3.64 -2.27 8.61
C LEU A 199 2.26 -2.58 8.04
N THR A 200 1.87 -1.85 6.98
CA THR A 200 0.62 -2.07 6.25
C THR A 200 0.88 -2.10 4.75
N GLY A 201 -0.01 -2.75 4.00
CA GLY A 201 0.09 -2.87 2.56
C GLY A 201 1.42 -3.47 2.12
N LYS A 202 2.13 -2.81 1.19
CA LYS A 202 3.41 -3.30 0.66
C LYS A 202 4.56 -3.27 1.68
N HIS A 203 4.44 -2.51 2.77
CA HIS A 203 5.49 -2.45 3.79
C HIS A 203 5.65 -3.77 4.57
N THR A 204 4.62 -4.64 4.59
CA THR A 204 4.70 -5.94 5.30
C THR A 204 5.69 -6.92 4.68
N ASN A 205 6.11 -6.68 3.42
CA ASN A 205 7.01 -7.54 2.66
C ASN A 205 8.37 -6.87 2.41
N VAL A 206 8.68 -5.78 3.11
CA VAL A 206 9.94 -5.06 2.97
C VAL A 206 11.01 -5.69 3.85
N ASP A 207 12.18 -5.93 3.29
CA ASP A 207 13.34 -6.41 4.05
C ASP A 207 13.71 -5.44 5.16
N CYS A 208 14.02 -5.96 6.36
CA CYS A 208 14.36 -5.16 7.54
C CYS A 208 15.42 -4.09 7.24
N LEU A 209 16.46 -4.46 6.49
CA LEU A 209 17.59 -3.59 6.12
C LEU A 209 17.21 -2.32 5.35
N LYS A 210 16.04 -2.30 4.70
CA LYS A 210 15.57 -1.09 3.99
C LYS A 210 15.07 -0.01 4.96
N CYS A 211 14.72 -0.39 6.19
CA CYS A 211 14.30 0.52 7.25
C CYS A 211 15.34 0.64 8.37
N HIS A 212 16.03 -0.47 8.66
CA HIS A 212 17.00 -0.64 9.74
C HIS A 212 18.42 -0.71 9.16
N PRO A 213 19.12 0.43 9.00
CA PRO A 213 20.44 0.44 8.40
C PRO A 213 21.49 -0.22 9.30
N MET A 214 22.51 -0.80 8.67
CA MET A 214 23.71 -1.24 9.36
C MET A 214 24.58 -0.04 9.74
N LEU A 215 25.03 0.00 10.99
CA LEU A 215 25.97 0.98 11.52
C LEU A 215 27.30 0.29 11.82
N ILE A 216 28.39 1.06 11.77
CA ILE A 216 29.71 0.60 12.22
C ILE A 216 29.77 0.72 13.75
N ASP A 217 30.22 -0.35 14.40
CA ASP A 217 30.49 -0.35 15.82
C ASP A 217 31.87 0.27 16.08
N ASN A 218 31.89 1.50 16.60
CA ASN A 218 33.12 2.22 16.93
C ASN A 218 33.59 1.96 18.37
N HIS A 219 32.96 1.02 19.10
CA HIS A 219 33.41 0.65 20.44
C HIS A 219 34.60 -0.32 20.35
N PRO A 220 35.66 -0.09 21.16
CA PRO A 220 36.89 -0.89 21.10
C PRO A 220 36.77 -2.29 21.74
N VAL A 221 35.57 -2.84 21.90
CA VAL A 221 35.34 -4.04 22.72
C VAL A 221 34.94 -5.22 21.83
N ILE A 222 35.92 -6.09 21.61
CA ILE A 222 35.82 -7.48 21.15
C ILE A 222 35.54 -7.63 19.64
N ALA A 223 36.61 -7.99 18.93
CA ALA A 223 36.71 -8.26 17.51
C ALA A 223 35.86 -9.48 17.05
N ARG A 224 34.53 -9.33 16.99
CA ARG A 224 33.66 -10.32 16.32
C ARG A 224 32.84 -9.70 15.18
N ASP A 225 32.13 -8.61 15.44
CA ASP A 225 31.33 -7.93 14.42
C ASP A 225 31.52 -6.41 14.46
N THR A 226 32.04 -5.85 13.36
CA THR A 226 32.30 -4.42 13.20
C THR A 226 31.05 -3.63 12.84
N THR A 227 29.89 -4.29 12.69
CA THR A 227 28.64 -3.65 12.29
C THR A 227 27.44 -4.23 13.02
N PHE A 228 26.42 -3.41 13.27
CA PHE A 228 25.17 -3.82 13.88
C PHE A 228 23.97 -3.10 13.26
N MET A 229 22.78 -3.68 13.34
CA MET A 229 21.56 -3.11 12.78
C MET A 229 20.93 -2.09 13.74
N LYS A 230 20.54 -0.91 13.23
CA LYS A 230 19.86 0.12 14.02
C LYS A 230 18.36 -0.14 14.10
N PHE A 231 17.84 -0.37 15.31
CA PHE A 231 16.41 -0.61 15.59
C PHE A 231 15.67 0.58 16.20
N ILE A 232 16.35 1.43 16.97
CA ILE A 232 15.73 2.56 17.68
C ILE A 232 16.12 3.90 17.06
N ASN A 233 15.38 4.97 17.41
CA ASN A 233 15.67 6.34 16.97
C ASN A 233 15.77 6.49 15.44
N LEU A 234 14.90 5.77 14.72
CA LEU A 234 14.67 5.93 13.29
C LEU A 234 13.66 7.06 13.07
N LYS A 235 13.84 7.84 12.00
CA LYS A 235 12.86 8.84 11.59
C LYS A 235 11.81 8.17 10.72
N TYR A 236 10.55 8.24 11.13
CA TYR A 236 9.40 7.69 10.39
C TYR A 236 8.13 8.53 10.53
N ASP A 237 8.25 9.77 11.03
CA ASP A 237 7.11 10.66 11.34
C ASP A 237 6.24 10.98 10.12
N ASN A 238 6.81 10.88 8.92
CA ASN A 238 6.09 11.01 7.67
C ASN A 238 6.76 10.19 6.58
N CYS A 239 6.02 9.96 5.49
CA CYS A 239 6.43 9.12 4.37
C CYS A 239 7.75 9.58 3.73
N THR A 240 8.08 10.88 3.81
CA THR A 240 9.32 11.40 3.19
C THR A 240 10.59 11.10 3.95
N SER A 241 10.48 10.55 5.15
CA SER A 241 11.62 9.98 5.88
C SER A 241 12.27 8.83 5.10
N CYS A 242 11.49 8.13 4.26
CA CYS A 242 11.96 7.01 3.43
C CYS A 242 11.71 7.23 1.94
N HIS A 243 10.64 7.94 1.55
CA HIS A 243 10.23 8.11 0.17
C HIS A 243 10.53 9.50 -0.38
N LYS A 244 11.01 9.56 -1.60
CA LYS A 244 11.19 10.84 -2.29
C LYS A 244 9.82 11.40 -2.71
N ASP A 245 9.48 12.60 -2.24
CA ASP A 245 8.28 13.28 -2.69
C ASP A 245 8.43 13.83 -4.12
N ILE A 246 7.73 13.21 -5.06
CA ILE A 246 7.67 13.65 -6.47
C ILE A 246 6.87 14.95 -6.64
N HIS A 247 6.04 15.30 -5.65
CA HIS A 247 5.22 16.49 -5.67
C HIS A 247 5.92 17.73 -5.12
N LYS A 248 7.16 17.61 -4.62
CA LYS A 248 7.97 18.75 -4.14
C LYS A 248 7.25 19.59 -3.07
N ASN A 249 6.71 18.92 -2.06
CA ASN A 249 6.04 19.44 -0.86
C ASN A 249 4.77 20.27 -1.12
N LYS A 250 4.18 20.18 -2.31
CA LYS A 250 2.99 20.99 -2.64
C LYS A 250 1.69 20.56 -1.97
N PHE A 251 1.58 19.28 -1.66
CA PHE A 251 0.41 18.68 -1.01
C PHE A 251 0.62 18.54 0.50
N GLY A 252 1.73 19.09 1.03
CA GLY A 252 2.20 18.82 2.38
C GLY A 252 2.81 17.42 2.50
N GLN A 253 2.92 16.94 3.75
CA GLN A 253 3.55 15.67 4.11
C GLN A 253 2.52 14.55 4.39
N ASP A 254 1.24 14.86 4.30
CA ASP A 254 0.14 13.93 4.51
C ASP A 254 -0.17 13.16 3.21
N CYS A 255 0.74 12.25 2.84
CA CYS A 255 0.63 11.47 1.61
C CYS A 255 -0.59 10.53 1.64
N ILE A 256 -1.02 10.08 2.83
CA ILE A 256 -2.11 9.11 2.99
C ILE A 256 -3.49 9.70 2.71
N ARG A 257 -3.58 11.03 2.61
CA ARG A 257 -4.78 11.70 2.09
C ARG A 257 -5.13 11.27 0.67
N CYS A 258 -4.14 10.87 -0.13
CA CYS A 258 -4.36 10.47 -1.52
C CYS A 258 -3.85 9.07 -1.82
N HIS A 259 -2.72 8.68 -1.24
CA HIS A 259 -2.07 7.41 -1.50
C HIS A 259 -2.38 6.40 -0.41
N VAL A 260 -2.33 5.11 -0.76
CA VAL A 260 -2.44 4.01 0.19
C VAL A 260 -1.13 3.21 0.25
N THR A 261 -0.91 2.51 1.37
CA THR A 261 0.30 1.72 1.58
C THR A 261 0.37 0.49 0.67
N ASP A 262 -0.71 0.12 -0.02
CA ASP A 262 -0.73 -0.92 -1.05
C ASP A 262 -0.03 -0.51 -2.36
N GLY A 263 0.19 0.78 -2.58
CA GLY A 263 1.03 1.27 -3.67
C GLY A 263 0.77 2.72 -4.07
N TRP A 264 1.83 3.43 -4.45
CA TRP A 264 1.78 4.86 -4.84
C TRP A 264 0.88 5.18 -6.03
N LYS A 265 0.65 4.21 -6.94
CA LYS A 265 -0.25 4.37 -8.09
C LYS A 265 -1.72 4.13 -7.75
N ILE A 266 -2.00 3.59 -6.56
CA ILE A 266 -3.35 3.36 -6.06
C ILE A 266 -3.73 4.60 -5.26
N LEU A 267 -4.77 5.29 -5.71
CA LEU A 267 -5.31 6.44 -5.04
C LEU A 267 -6.57 6.03 -4.25
N ASP A 268 -6.71 6.50 -3.02
CA ASP A 268 -7.99 6.42 -2.33
C ASP A 268 -8.85 7.62 -2.73
N GLU A 269 -9.59 7.47 -3.82
CA GLU A 269 -10.48 8.50 -4.36
C GLU A 269 -11.54 8.94 -3.35
N ARG A 270 -11.84 8.13 -2.32
CA ARG A 270 -12.79 8.48 -1.25
C ARG A 270 -12.28 9.61 -0.36
N ASN A 271 -10.96 9.82 -0.28
CA ASN A 271 -10.36 10.86 0.54
C ASN A 271 -10.26 12.23 -0.16
N ILE A 272 -10.63 12.31 -1.46
CA ILE A 272 -10.64 13.56 -2.24
C ILE A 272 -12.05 13.84 -2.78
N ASP A 273 -12.92 14.35 -1.92
CA ASP A 273 -14.29 14.70 -2.30
C ASP A 273 -14.37 16.09 -2.94
N HIS A 274 -14.40 16.14 -4.27
CA HIS A 274 -14.57 17.39 -5.02
C HIS A 274 -15.94 18.04 -4.81
N ASN A 275 -16.96 17.32 -4.34
CA ASN A 275 -18.27 17.92 -4.05
C ASN A 275 -18.24 18.89 -2.86
N LYS A 276 -17.22 18.79 -2.01
CA LYS A 276 -16.96 19.72 -0.90
C LYS A 276 -16.10 20.91 -1.31
N THR A 277 -15.71 20.99 -2.57
CA THR A 277 -14.90 22.08 -3.11
C THR A 277 -15.78 23.05 -3.91
N ASN A 278 -15.22 24.22 -4.23
CA ASN A 278 -15.88 25.20 -5.07
C ASN A 278 -15.99 24.77 -6.55
N PHE A 279 -15.41 23.62 -6.94
CA PHE A 279 -15.56 23.05 -8.27
C PHE A 279 -15.97 21.57 -8.18
N PRO A 280 -17.27 21.27 -7.96
CA PRO A 280 -17.77 19.91 -8.00
C PRO A 280 -17.62 19.30 -9.39
N LEU A 281 -16.94 18.16 -9.48
CA LEU A 281 -16.75 17.45 -10.74
C LEU A 281 -18.07 16.79 -11.17
N LYS A 282 -18.80 17.45 -12.08
CA LYS A 282 -20.08 16.97 -12.64
C LYS A 282 -19.94 16.61 -14.12
N GLY A 283 -20.71 15.61 -14.56
CA GLY A 283 -20.71 15.15 -15.95
C GLY A 283 -19.31 14.68 -16.38
N LYS A 284 -18.87 15.11 -17.57
CA LYS A 284 -17.58 14.74 -18.16
C LYS A 284 -16.36 15.26 -17.38
N HIS A 285 -16.54 16.23 -16.49
CA HIS A 285 -15.43 16.69 -15.64
C HIS A 285 -15.00 15.65 -14.61
N ALA A 286 -15.88 14.72 -14.22
CA ALA A 286 -15.54 13.63 -13.31
C ALA A 286 -14.48 12.67 -13.90
N ASP A 287 -14.43 12.57 -15.24
CA ASP A 287 -13.49 11.70 -15.96
C ASP A 287 -12.13 12.38 -16.24
N VAL A 288 -11.97 13.65 -15.85
CA VAL A 288 -10.75 14.42 -16.15
C VAL A 288 -9.65 14.06 -15.15
N LYS A 289 -8.49 13.66 -15.68
CA LYS A 289 -7.32 13.33 -14.86
C LYS A 289 -6.87 14.53 -14.01
N CYS A 290 -6.46 14.26 -12.77
CA CYS A 290 -6.08 15.28 -11.79
C CYS A 290 -5.05 16.29 -12.32
N ASP A 291 -4.06 15.84 -13.11
CA ASP A 291 -2.97 16.66 -13.64
C ASP A 291 -3.42 17.69 -14.68
N LYS A 292 -4.60 17.50 -15.29
CA LYS A 292 -5.18 18.47 -16.23
C LYS A 292 -5.66 19.74 -15.52
N CYS A 293 -6.09 19.63 -14.27
CA CYS A 293 -6.48 20.76 -13.43
C CYS A 293 -5.35 21.15 -12.46
N HIS A 294 -4.66 20.18 -11.86
CA HIS A 294 -3.61 20.36 -10.85
C HIS A 294 -2.23 20.12 -11.44
N LYS A 295 -1.66 21.15 -12.09
CA LYS A 295 -0.35 21.04 -12.75
C LYS A 295 0.79 20.73 -11.78
N PRO A 296 1.69 19.77 -12.09
CA PRO A 296 2.99 19.62 -11.42
C PRO A 296 3.77 20.96 -11.43
N GLY A 297 4.64 21.22 -10.45
CA GLY A 297 5.21 22.57 -10.18
C GLY A 297 4.33 23.64 -9.46
N VAL A 298 3.02 23.75 -9.70
CA VAL A 298 2.12 24.73 -9.03
C VAL A 298 1.46 24.23 -7.73
N ARG A 299 1.46 25.01 -6.63
CA ARG A 299 0.58 24.77 -5.44
C ARG A 299 -0.88 24.70 -5.92
N PHE A 300 -1.82 24.15 -5.15
CA PHE A 300 -3.25 24.35 -5.42
C PHE A 300 -3.60 25.84 -5.31
N ALA A 301 -3.23 26.60 -6.33
CA ALA A 301 -3.73 27.93 -6.56
C ALA A 301 -5.19 27.78 -6.99
N LYS A 302 -6.01 28.74 -6.61
CA LYS A 302 -7.35 28.88 -7.18
C LYS A 302 -7.17 29.02 -8.69
N ASN A 303 -7.38 27.94 -9.44
CA ASN A 303 -7.52 28.06 -10.88
C ASN A 303 -8.72 29.00 -11.12
N GLN A 304 -8.66 29.88 -12.10
CA GLN A 304 -9.87 30.51 -12.58
C GLN A 304 -10.72 29.39 -13.20
N TYR A 305 -11.91 29.19 -12.65
CA TYR A 305 -12.89 28.19 -13.09
C TYR A 305 -14.30 28.76 -13.04
N ASP A 306 -14.40 30.09 -12.95
CA ASP A 306 -15.67 30.78 -12.77
C ASP A 306 -16.50 30.72 -14.07
N GLU A 307 -15.81 30.60 -15.22
CA GLU A 307 -16.44 30.46 -16.53
C GLU A 307 -15.90 29.27 -17.33
N CYS A 308 -16.74 28.68 -18.19
CA CYS A 308 -16.34 27.56 -19.07
C CYS A 308 -15.10 27.90 -19.92
N LYS A 309 -14.98 29.16 -20.33
CA LYS A 309 -13.88 29.66 -21.18
C LYS A 309 -12.52 29.74 -20.48
N ASP A 310 -12.50 29.66 -19.15
CA ASP A 310 -11.25 29.62 -18.39
C ASP A 310 -10.46 28.34 -18.68
N CYS A 311 -11.16 27.28 -19.12
CA CYS A 311 -10.57 25.98 -19.47
C CYS A 311 -10.82 25.58 -20.93
N HIS A 312 -11.96 25.96 -21.51
CA HIS A 312 -12.37 25.54 -22.84
C HIS A 312 -12.26 26.67 -23.87
N LEU A 313 -11.82 26.32 -25.08
CA LEU A 313 -11.82 27.27 -26.20
C LEU A 313 -13.24 27.45 -26.75
N ASP A 314 -13.58 28.68 -27.14
CA ASP A 314 -14.83 28.96 -27.85
C ASP A 314 -14.74 28.48 -29.31
N TYR A 315 -15.33 27.32 -29.59
CA TYR A 315 -15.41 26.73 -30.93
C TYR A 315 -16.30 27.55 -31.90
N HIS A 316 -17.10 28.48 -31.37
CA HIS A 316 -17.95 29.36 -32.17
C HIS A 316 -17.26 30.67 -32.55
N VAL A 317 -16.01 30.88 -32.13
CA VAL A 317 -15.17 32.04 -32.50
C VAL A 317 -15.88 33.39 -32.37
N GLY A 318 -16.59 33.56 -31.26
CA GLY A 318 -17.27 34.80 -30.93
C GLY A 318 -18.54 35.07 -31.73
N GLN A 319 -19.07 34.09 -32.48
CA GLN A 319 -20.31 34.29 -33.24
C GLN A 319 -21.51 34.63 -32.34
N PHE A 320 -21.46 34.32 -31.05
CA PHE A 320 -22.58 34.52 -30.12
C PHE A 320 -22.39 35.68 -29.11
N VAL A 321 -21.31 36.45 -29.20
CA VAL A 321 -21.00 37.52 -28.23
C VAL A 321 -22.04 38.65 -28.16
N THR A 322 -22.83 38.81 -29.22
CA THR A 322 -23.87 39.85 -29.33
C THR A 322 -25.19 39.45 -28.68
N ARG A 323 -25.33 38.21 -28.20
CA ARG A 323 -26.51 37.78 -27.46
C ARG A 323 -26.56 38.44 -26.07
N LYS A 324 -27.74 38.45 -25.46
CA LYS A 324 -27.93 38.98 -24.09
C LYS A 324 -27.06 38.28 -23.05
N ASP A 325 -26.85 36.97 -23.20
CA ASP A 325 -25.98 36.13 -22.38
C ASP A 325 -24.51 36.16 -22.84
N LYS A 326 -24.17 36.99 -23.83
CA LYS A 326 -22.83 37.10 -24.45
C LYS A 326 -22.26 35.76 -24.94
N GLY A 327 -23.12 34.79 -25.24
CA GLY A 327 -22.68 33.45 -25.68
C GLY A 327 -22.27 32.52 -24.53
N ALA A 328 -22.82 32.72 -23.33
CA ALA A 328 -22.65 31.80 -22.21
C ALA A 328 -22.88 30.35 -22.62
N CYS A 329 -21.88 29.48 -22.38
CA CYS A 329 -21.87 28.12 -22.94
C CYS A 329 -23.03 27.27 -22.41
N GLU A 330 -23.38 27.45 -21.13
CA GLU A 330 -24.42 26.72 -20.41
C GLU A 330 -25.85 26.99 -20.93
N SER A 331 -26.04 28.03 -21.75
CA SER A 331 -27.34 28.26 -22.41
C SER A 331 -27.59 27.27 -23.56
N CYS A 332 -26.53 26.63 -24.07
CA CYS A 332 -26.57 25.71 -25.21
C CYS A 332 -25.93 24.35 -24.92
N HIS A 333 -25.03 24.26 -23.95
CA HIS A 333 -24.24 23.06 -23.66
C HIS A 333 -24.36 22.67 -22.19
N THR A 334 -24.01 21.42 -21.88
CA THR A 334 -24.02 20.93 -20.49
C THR A 334 -22.67 20.34 -20.13
N VAL A 335 -22.42 20.20 -18.83
CA VAL A 335 -21.23 19.47 -18.34
C VAL A 335 -21.21 18.00 -18.76
N SER A 336 -22.33 17.43 -19.21
CA SER A 336 -22.40 16.09 -19.78
C SER A 336 -21.88 16.01 -21.22
N GLY A 337 -21.74 17.16 -21.90
CA GLY A 337 -21.17 17.27 -23.23
C GLY A 337 -21.66 18.48 -24.04
N TYR A 338 -20.89 18.85 -25.06
CA TYR A 338 -21.23 19.90 -26.03
C TYR A 338 -22.21 19.45 -27.12
N LYS A 339 -22.40 18.14 -27.29
CA LYS A 339 -23.35 17.56 -28.25
C LYS A 339 -24.21 16.49 -27.55
N PRO A 340 -25.54 16.47 -27.80
CA PRO A 340 -26.31 17.45 -28.56
C PRO A 340 -26.38 18.81 -27.85
N THR A 341 -26.75 19.86 -28.60
CA THR A 341 -27.01 21.19 -28.04
C THR A 341 -28.40 21.26 -27.41
N LEU A 342 -28.57 22.10 -26.39
CA LEU A 342 -29.87 22.48 -25.82
C LEU A 342 -30.64 23.47 -26.72
N PHE A 343 -30.01 23.98 -27.79
CA PHE A 343 -30.64 24.89 -28.73
C PHE A 343 -31.64 24.14 -29.62
N THR A 344 -32.93 24.26 -29.28
CA THR A 344 -34.03 23.56 -29.95
C THR A 344 -34.50 24.27 -31.22
N ILE A 345 -35.30 23.58 -32.03
CA ILE A 345 -36.03 24.16 -33.18
C ILE A 345 -36.90 25.34 -32.74
N ALA A 346 -37.57 25.23 -31.59
CA ALA A 346 -38.38 26.33 -31.05
C ALA A 346 -37.54 27.58 -30.71
N SER A 347 -36.29 27.39 -30.27
CA SER A 347 -35.33 28.49 -30.09
C SER A 347 -34.84 29.04 -31.43
N HIS A 348 -34.60 28.18 -32.41
CA HIS A 348 -34.21 28.60 -33.76
C HIS A 348 -35.29 29.46 -34.43
N ASN A 349 -36.58 29.10 -34.28
CA ASN A 349 -37.70 29.82 -34.89
C ASN A 349 -37.96 31.21 -34.28
N LYS A 350 -37.26 31.58 -33.20
CA LYS A 350 -37.22 32.95 -32.68
C LYS A 350 -36.14 33.82 -33.33
N SER A 351 -35.32 33.23 -34.19
CA SER A 351 -34.31 33.97 -34.94
C SER A 351 -34.95 34.73 -36.11
N GLU A 352 -34.13 35.52 -36.79
CA GLU A 352 -34.53 36.28 -37.96
C GLU A 352 -34.77 35.41 -39.21
N PHE A 353 -34.56 34.08 -39.12
CA PHE A 353 -34.97 33.11 -40.15
C PHE A 353 -35.69 31.92 -39.50
N PRO A 354 -37.02 32.00 -39.31
CA PRO A 354 -37.82 30.87 -38.86
C PRO A 354 -37.79 29.72 -39.88
N LEU A 355 -37.66 28.47 -39.41
CA LEU A 355 -37.73 27.30 -40.29
C LEU A 355 -39.20 26.97 -40.54
N GLU A 356 -39.64 27.20 -41.76
CA GLU A 356 -41.01 26.98 -42.24
C GLU A 356 -41.03 26.04 -43.45
N GLY A 357 -42.14 25.31 -43.60
CA GLY A 357 -42.34 24.37 -44.71
C GLY A 357 -41.21 23.37 -44.87
N ALA A 358 -40.74 23.19 -46.11
CA ALA A 358 -39.70 22.23 -46.46
C ALA A 358 -38.33 22.52 -45.81
N HIS A 359 -38.08 23.75 -45.35
CA HIS A 359 -36.83 24.09 -44.66
C HIS A 359 -36.70 23.41 -43.29
N LEU A 360 -37.82 23.06 -42.64
CA LEU A 360 -37.81 22.36 -41.36
C LEU A 360 -37.18 20.96 -41.44
N ALA A 361 -37.27 20.33 -42.62
CA ALA A 361 -36.71 19.00 -42.88
C ALA A 361 -35.23 19.04 -43.31
N GLN A 362 -34.62 20.23 -43.46
CA GLN A 362 -33.23 20.33 -43.88
C GLN A 362 -32.27 20.18 -42.69
N PRO A 363 -31.15 19.46 -42.87
CA PRO A 363 -30.15 19.39 -41.83
C PRO A 363 -29.45 20.74 -41.66
N CYS A 364 -29.18 21.13 -40.41
CA CYS A 364 -28.69 22.47 -40.07
C CYS A 364 -27.43 22.90 -40.85
N PHE A 365 -26.58 21.95 -41.26
CA PHE A 365 -25.34 22.24 -41.97
C PHE A 365 -25.52 22.72 -43.41
N VAL A 366 -26.72 22.58 -43.98
CA VAL A 366 -27.06 23.11 -45.31
C VAL A 366 -27.09 24.63 -45.27
N CYS A 367 -27.66 25.22 -44.20
CA CYS A 367 -27.68 26.67 -44.02
C CYS A 367 -26.45 27.16 -43.24
N HIS A 368 -25.99 26.40 -42.25
CA HIS A 368 -24.80 26.72 -41.46
C HIS A 368 -23.55 26.13 -42.09
N GLU A 369 -23.12 26.75 -43.20
CA GLU A 369 -21.91 26.36 -43.91
C GLU A 369 -20.64 26.55 -43.07
N TYR A 370 -19.55 25.94 -43.51
CA TYR A 370 -18.26 26.12 -42.86
C TYR A 370 -17.59 27.42 -43.31
N ILE A 371 -17.07 28.19 -42.36
CA ILE A 371 -16.16 29.32 -42.58
C ILE A 371 -14.79 29.01 -42.00
N GLU A 372 -13.76 29.64 -42.57
CA GLU A 372 -12.40 29.54 -42.04
C GLU A 372 -12.29 30.24 -40.68
N SER A 373 -11.46 29.68 -39.81
CA SER A 373 -11.18 30.24 -38.49
C SER A 373 -9.73 29.99 -38.08
N ASN A 374 -9.24 30.84 -37.18
CA ASN A 374 -7.93 30.76 -36.56
C ASN A 374 -7.89 29.84 -35.32
N VAL A 375 -9.04 29.44 -34.78
CA VAL A 375 -9.13 28.50 -33.64
C VAL A 375 -9.13 27.07 -34.17
N GLU A 376 -9.89 26.83 -35.23
CA GLU A 376 -10.07 25.54 -35.90
C GLU A 376 -10.16 25.78 -37.40
N LYS A 377 -9.61 24.86 -38.21
CA LYS A 377 -9.49 25.08 -39.67
C LYS A 377 -10.82 25.48 -40.33
N LYS A 378 -11.93 24.93 -39.85
CA LYS A 378 -13.29 25.27 -40.31
C LYS A 378 -14.29 25.20 -39.16
N VAL A 379 -15.11 26.24 -39.00
CA VAL A 379 -16.19 26.32 -38.00
C VAL A 379 -17.53 26.60 -38.68
N ARG A 380 -18.65 26.21 -38.05
CA ARG A 380 -19.99 26.46 -38.59
C ARG A 380 -20.34 27.95 -38.50
N ASN A 381 -20.90 28.51 -39.57
CA ASN A 381 -21.35 29.90 -39.62
C ASN A 381 -22.82 30.02 -39.20
N PHE A 382 -23.06 30.60 -38.04
CA PHE A 382 -24.36 30.92 -37.47
C PHE A 382 -24.80 32.37 -37.74
N LYS A 383 -23.99 33.15 -38.47
CA LYS A 383 -24.30 34.52 -38.94
C LYS A 383 -24.26 34.59 -40.47
N PRO A 384 -25.20 33.96 -41.18
CA PRO A 384 -25.28 34.11 -42.63
C PRO A 384 -25.54 35.58 -43.01
N LYS A 385 -24.88 36.09 -44.06
CA LYS A 385 -24.90 37.51 -44.44
C LYS A 385 -26.23 37.98 -45.00
N LYS A 386 -27.01 37.10 -45.60
CA LYS A 386 -28.28 37.41 -46.29
C LYS A 386 -29.23 36.21 -46.25
N ARG A 387 -30.53 36.47 -46.37
CA ARG A 387 -31.62 35.51 -46.11
C ARG A 387 -32.67 35.45 -47.22
N GLU A 388 -32.37 36.09 -48.34
CA GLU A 388 -33.27 36.12 -49.49
C GLU A 388 -33.21 34.80 -50.25
N CYS A 389 -34.32 34.41 -50.89
CA CYS A 389 -34.45 33.15 -51.61
C CYS A 389 -33.31 32.96 -52.64
N ALA A 390 -32.94 34.03 -53.34
CA ALA A 390 -31.93 34.03 -54.40
C ALA A 390 -30.48 33.79 -53.90
N GLU A 391 -30.23 33.92 -52.61
CA GLU A 391 -28.89 33.70 -52.03
C GLU A 391 -28.62 32.20 -51.82
N CYS A 392 -29.67 31.38 -51.79
CA CYS A 392 -29.55 29.92 -51.67
C CYS A 392 -30.12 29.17 -52.89
N HIS A 393 -31.14 29.72 -53.53
CA HIS A 393 -31.80 29.12 -54.70
C HIS A 393 -31.49 29.90 -55.96
N LYS A 394 -31.12 29.20 -57.04
CA LYS A 394 -30.92 29.80 -58.36
C LYS A 394 -32.25 30.37 -58.87
N ASP A 395 -32.28 31.65 -59.24
CA ASP A 395 -33.42 32.24 -59.94
C ASP A 395 -33.49 31.69 -61.37
N ILE A 396 -34.41 30.76 -61.60
CA ILE A 396 -34.66 30.18 -62.93
C ILE A 396 -35.40 31.15 -63.86
N HIS A 397 -35.92 32.26 -63.35
CA HIS A 397 -36.59 33.30 -64.12
C HIS A 397 -35.65 34.39 -64.62
N LEU A 398 -34.37 34.35 -64.24
CA LEU A 398 -33.32 35.30 -64.65
C LEU A 398 -33.78 36.77 -64.58
N GLY A 399 -34.45 37.15 -63.49
CA GLY A 399 -34.87 38.52 -63.25
C GLY A 399 -36.08 39.01 -64.08
N GLN A 400 -36.79 38.15 -64.80
CA GLN A 400 -38.00 38.52 -65.57
C GLN A 400 -39.05 39.27 -64.75
N PHE A 401 -39.06 39.07 -63.42
CA PHE A 401 -40.01 39.70 -62.50
C PHE A 401 -39.40 40.82 -61.64
N ALA A 402 -38.09 41.05 -61.71
CA ALA A 402 -37.40 42.06 -60.89
C ALA A 402 -37.89 43.49 -61.19
N ASN A 403 -38.18 43.76 -62.47
CA ASN A 403 -38.67 45.05 -62.96
C ASN A 403 -40.21 45.11 -63.12
N ALA A 404 -40.94 44.16 -62.53
CA ALA A 404 -42.40 44.28 -62.45
C ALA A 404 -42.78 45.52 -61.62
N SER A 405 -43.97 46.08 -61.85
CA SER A 405 -44.49 47.18 -61.04
C SER A 405 -45.81 46.76 -60.38
N PRO A 406 -45.86 46.59 -59.04
CA PRO A 406 -44.70 46.60 -58.14
C PRO A 406 -43.77 45.41 -58.39
N SER A 407 -42.50 45.52 -57.95
CA SER A 407 -41.51 44.45 -58.06
C SER A 407 -42.01 43.20 -57.33
N LYS A 408 -41.77 42.02 -57.90
CA LYS A 408 -42.23 40.75 -57.35
C LYS A 408 -41.06 39.96 -56.77
N THR A 409 -41.32 39.38 -55.61
CA THR A 409 -40.44 38.46 -54.88
C THR A 409 -40.87 37.01 -55.13
N CYS A 410 -40.03 36.05 -54.75
CA CYS A 410 -40.34 34.64 -54.95
C CYS A 410 -41.62 34.22 -54.20
N THR A 411 -41.86 34.78 -53.01
CA THR A 411 -43.00 34.43 -52.14
C THR A 411 -44.34 35.00 -52.61
N ASP A 412 -44.34 35.91 -53.58
CA ASP A 412 -45.58 36.37 -54.24
C ASP A 412 -46.23 35.25 -55.06
N CYS A 413 -45.43 34.33 -55.61
CA CYS A 413 -45.91 33.25 -56.47
C CYS A 413 -45.63 31.85 -55.88
N HIS A 414 -44.49 31.66 -55.22
CA HIS A 414 -44.09 30.38 -54.64
C HIS A 414 -44.42 30.30 -53.15
N ASN A 415 -44.54 29.07 -52.66
CA ASN A 415 -44.72 28.79 -51.24
C ASN A 415 -43.58 27.88 -50.73
N VAL A 416 -43.23 28.03 -49.45
CA VAL A 416 -42.10 27.31 -48.85
C VAL A 416 -42.44 25.88 -48.43
N GLU A 417 -43.71 25.49 -48.44
CA GLU A 417 -44.16 24.12 -48.12
C GLU A 417 -44.01 23.21 -49.35
N ASP A 418 -44.42 23.70 -50.52
CA ASP A 418 -44.34 23.06 -51.82
C ASP A 418 -44.10 24.07 -52.94
N TRP A 419 -42.83 24.23 -53.32
CA TRP A 419 -42.39 25.20 -54.32
C TRP A 419 -43.07 25.06 -55.70
N LYS A 420 -43.54 23.85 -56.06
CA LYS A 420 -44.16 23.58 -57.36
C LYS A 420 -45.60 24.05 -57.44
N HIS A 421 -46.29 24.13 -56.29
CA HIS A 421 -47.65 24.65 -56.23
C HIS A 421 -47.61 26.18 -56.14
N LEU A 422 -48.10 26.84 -57.18
CA LEU A 422 -48.08 28.30 -57.28
C LEU A 422 -49.30 28.91 -56.58
N LYS A 423 -49.09 30.03 -55.89
CA LYS A 423 -50.16 30.92 -55.41
C LYS A 423 -50.67 31.88 -56.49
N PHE A 424 -49.97 31.93 -57.63
CA PHE A 424 -50.23 32.80 -58.76
C PHE A 424 -51.56 32.46 -59.45
N ASP A 425 -52.36 33.48 -59.70
CA ASP A 425 -53.63 33.38 -60.40
C ASP A 425 -53.63 34.34 -61.60
N HIS A 426 -53.87 33.84 -62.82
CA HIS A 426 -53.86 34.67 -64.04
C HIS A 426 -54.94 35.76 -64.08
N THR A 427 -56.05 35.59 -63.37
CA THR A 427 -57.14 36.58 -63.30
C THR A 427 -56.77 37.72 -62.35
N ARG A 428 -56.07 37.41 -61.26
CA ARG A 428 -55.69 38.39 -60.23
C ARG A 428 -54.33 39.05 -60.49
N ASP A 429 -53.35 38.26 -60.91
CA ASP A 429 -51.93 38.61 -60.86
C ASP A 429 -51.31 38.84 -62.26
N SER A 430 -52.09 38.68 -63.33
CA SER A 430 -51.66 38.88 -64.71
C SER A 430 -52.57 39.86 -65.46
N SER A 431 -52.00 40.56 -66.43
CA SER A 431 -52.74 41.42 -67.37
C SER A 431 -53.54 40.62 -68.40
N TYR A 432 -53.37 39.30 -68.46
CA TYR A 432 -54.09 38.40 -69.35
C TYR A 432 -54.85 37.32 -68.56
N PRO A 433 -56.13 37.58 -68.21
CA PRO A 433 -56.99 36.59 -67.57
C PRO A 433 -57.32 35.42 -68.50
N LEU A 434 -57.06 34.19 -68.06
CA LEU A 434 -57.41 32.99 -68.82
C LEU A 434 -58.93 32.77 -68.78
N LYS A 435 -59.60 32.98 -69.93
CA LYS A 435 -61.05 32.78 -70.10
C LYS A 435 -61.33 31.77 -71.20
N GLY A 436 -62.44 31.04 -71.06
CA GLY A 436 -62.87 30.05 -72.06
C GLY A 436 -61.85 28.92 -72.25
N ALA A 437 -61.55 28.57 -73.51
CA ALA A 437 -60.62 27.49 -73.84
C ALA A 437 -59.21 27.68 -73.25
N HIS A 438 -58.76 28.93 -73.06
CA HIS A 438 -57.44 29.24 -72.50
C HIS A 438 -57.25 28.74 -71.05
N GLN A 439 -58.32 28.50 -70.30
CA GLN A 439 -58.23 27.94 -68.94
C GLN A 439 -57.71 26.51 -68.90
N LYS A 440 -57.82 25.78 -70.02
CA LYS A 440 -57.39 24.38 -70.14
C LYS A 440 -56.03 24.24 -70.83
N VAL A 441 -55.43 25.35 -71.26
CA VAL A 441 -54.11 25.35 -71.91
C VAL A 441 -53.04 25.23 -70.82
N SER A 442 -52.06 24.35 -71.03
CA SER A 442 -50.93 24.24 -70.11
C SER A 442 -50.05 25.48 -70.17
N CYS A 443 -49.29 25.77 -69.11
CA CYS A 443 -48.40 26.92 -69.07
C CYS A 443 -47.45 26.96 -70.28
N ALA A 444 -46.92 25.80 -70.66
CA ALA A 444 -46.03 25.62 -71.80
C ALA A 444 -46.70 25.84 -73.17
N GLY A 445 -48.03 25.96 -73.23
CA GLY A 445 -48.73 26.37 -74.46
C GLY A 445 -48.51 27.84 -74.80
N CYS A 446 -48.36 28.70 -73.78
CA CYS A 446 -48.13 30.14 -73.97
C CYS A 446 -46.69 30.55 -73.61
N HIS A 447 -46.12 29.96 -72.57
CA HIS A 447 -44.78 30.27 -72.07
C HIS A 447 -43.77 29.30 -72.66
N GLN A 448 -43.18 29.71 -73.78
CA GLN A 448 -42.21 28.90 -74.52
C GLN A 448 -40.78 29.09 -73.99
N PRO A 449 -39.94 28.04 -74.04
CA PRO A 449 -38.50 28.18 -73.86
C PRO A 449 -37.88 29.02 -74.97
N GLU A 450 -36.90 29.84 -74.62
CA GLU A 450 -36.08 30.62 -75.54
C GLU A 450 -34.62 30.63 -75.10
N LEU A 451 -33.72 30.97 -76.02
CA LEU A 451 -32.31 31.13 -75.72
C LEU A 451 -32.05 32.53 -75.14
N ASN A 452 -31.44 32.57 -73.96
CA ASN A 452 -30.89 33.77 -73.35
C ASN A 452 -29.38 33.59 -73.18
N GLY A 453 -28.62 33.98 -74.21
CA GLY A 453 -27.19 33.65 -74.29
C GLY A 453 -26.96 32.15 -74.47
N THR A 454 -26.26 31.53 -73.52
CA THR A 454 -25.98 30.07 -73.50
C THR A 454 -27.00 29.26 -72.69
N GLU A 455 -27.93 29.91 -71.98
CA GLU A 455 -28.95 29.24 -71.17
C GLU A 455 -30.31 29.24 -71.88
N THR A 456 -31.12 28.20 -71.63
CA THR A 456 -32.53 28.16 -72.05
C THR A 456 -33.41 28.66 -70.90
N ILE A 457 -34.25 29.66 -71.16
CA ILE A 457 -35.17 30.25 -70.19
C ILE A 457 -36.60 30.13 -70.69
N VAL A 458 -37.57 29.89 -69.80
CA VAL A 458 -38.99 29.99 -70.16
C VAL A 458 -39.42 31.46 -70.08
N ARG A 459 -39.94 32.01 -71.19
CA ARG A 459 -40.42 33.39 -71.26
C ARG A 459 -41.81 33.52 -70.62
N TYR A 460 -41.83 34.11 -69.43
CA TYR A 460 -43.04 34.53 -68.72
C TYR A 460 -43.34 36.02 -68.92
N LYS A 461 -42.32 36.89 -69.03
CA LYS A 461 -42.49 38.33 -69.24
C LYS A 461 -41.29 38.96 -69.99
N PRO A 462 -41.53 39.92 -70.91
CA PRO A 462 -42.81 40.27 -71.51
C PRO A 462 -43.26 39.21 -72.51
N LEU A 463 -44.58 38.99 -72.59
CA LEU A 463 -45.23 38.18 -73.61
C LEU A 463 -46.29 39.05 -74.31
N ASP A 464 -46.37 38.95 -75.64
CA ASP A 464 -47.42 39.64 -76.40
C ASP A 464 -48.79 38.97 -76.12
N THR A 465 -49.84 39.77 -76.07
CA THR A 465 -51.22 39.33 -75.77
C THR A 465 -52.13 39.29 -77.00
N LYS A 466 -51.60 39.70 -78.16
CA LYS A 466 -52.30 39.62 -79.44
C LYS A 466 -52.45 38.17 -79.91
N CYS A 467 -53.59 37.88 -80.54
CA CYS A 467 -53.94 36.52 -80.97
C CYS A 467 -52.91 35.97 -81.96
N GLU A 468 -52.45 36.79 -82.92
CA GLU A 468 -51.48 36.39 -83.95
C GLU A 468 -50.11 35.97 -83.36
N SER A 469 -49.75 36.51 -82.19
CA SER A 469 -48.46 36.25 -81.54
C SER A 469 -48.41 34.86 -80.89
N CYS A 470 -49.56 34.21 -80.68
CA CYS A 470 -49.66 32.86 -80.11
C CYS A 470 -50.36 31.85 -81.03
N HIS A 471 -51.13 32.30 -82.03
CA HIS A 471 -51.89 31.45 -82.96
C HIS A 471 -51.42 31.65 -84.40
N ILE A 472 -50.17 31.29 -84.68
CA ILE A 472 -49.64 31.30 -86.05
C ILE A 472 -50.32 30.17 -86.84
N SER A 473 -51.17 30.56 -87.79
CA SER A 473 -51.77 29.63 -88.74
C SER A 473 -50.67 29.05 -89.62
N SER A 474 -50.35 27.78 -89.44
CA SER A 474 -49.47 27.06 -90.36
C SER A 474 -50.16 26.99 -91.72
N VAL A 475 -49.72 27.80 -92.69
CA VAL A 475 -50.12 27.63 -94.09
C VAL A 475 -49.57 26.27 -94.53
N LYS A 476 -50.46 25.30 -94.75
CA LYS A 476 -50.11 24.04 -95.44
C LYS A 476 -49.61 24.40 -96.85
N PRO A 477 -48.47 23.84 -97.33
CA PRO A 477 -48.12 23.96 -98.73
C PRO A 477 -49.16 23.19 -99.56
N LEU A 478 -49.61 23.81 -100.66
CA LEU A 478 -50.48 23.21 -101.67
C LEU A 478 -49.82 22.02 -102.36
#